data_AF-A0A2U3XFS9-F1
#
_entry.id   AF-A0A2U3XFS9-F1
#
_cell.length_a   1.000
_cell.length_b   1.000
_cell.length_c   1.000
_cell.angle_alpha   90.00
_cell.angle_beta   90.00
_cell.angle_gamma   90.00
#
_symmetry.space_group_name_H-M   'P 1'
#
loop_
_entity.id
_entity.type
_entity.pdbx_description
1 polymer ?
#
loop_
_entity_poly.entity_id
_entity_poly.type
_entity_poly.pdbx_seq_one_letter_code
_entity_poly.pdbx_strand_id
1 'polypeptide(L)'
;MVTYGGMAKQPVIASVSQLIFKDLKLRGFWLSQWKKDHSPAQFKELIVTLCGLISRGQLTAPACSEVPLQDYQRALEASVQPFVSSKQILTMC
;
A
#
# COMPACT_ATOMS: atom_id res chain seq x y z
N MET A 1 10.52 -12.97 1.99
CA MET A 1 9.62 -12.26 1.05
C MET A 1 8.30 -11.97 1.74
N VAL A 2 7.76 -10.75 1.58
CA VAL A 2 6.45 -10.36 2.11
C VAL A 2 5.53 -10.02 0.94
N THR A 3 4.33 -10.62 0.91
CA THR A 3 3.27 -10.25 -0.02
C THR A 3 2.17 -9.50 0.71
N TYR A 4 1.68 -8.41 0.11
CA TYR A 4 0.64 -7.54 0.67
C TYR A 4 -0.48 -7.24 -0.35
N GLY A 5 -0.52 -8.00 -1.46
CA GLY A 5 -1.51 -7.85 -2.53
C GLY A 5 -1.62 -9.09 -3.40
N GLY A 6 -2.74 -9.20 -4.13
CA GLY A 6 -3.07 -10.35 -4.97
C GLY A 6 -3.75 -9.94 -6.28
N MET A 7 -3.35 -8.79 -6.84
CA MET A 7 -4.06 -8.08 -7.92
C MET A 7 -4.34 -8.93 -9.17
N ALA A 8 -3.54 -9.98 -9.42
CA ALA A 8 -3.71 -10.84 -10.59
C ALA A 8 -4.43 -12.18 -10.30
N LYS A 9 -4.90 -12.43 -9.05
CA LYS A 9 -5.35 -13.75 -8.57
C LYS A 9 -4.34 -14.89 -8.82
N GLN A 10 -3.08 -14.53 -9.06
CA GLN A 10 -2.00 -15.48 -9.28
C GLN A 10 -1.42 -15.91 -7.92
N PRO A 11 -1.27 -17.21 -7.66
CA PRO A 11 -0.63 -17.69 -6.44
C PRO A 11 0.85 -17.33 -6.46
N VAL A 12 1.42 -17.14 -5.26
CA VAL A 12 2.87 -17.00 -5.10
C VAL A 12 3.51 -18.38 -5.28
N ILE A 13 4.37 -18.51 -6.29
CA ILE A 13 5.13 -19.73 -6.56
C ILE A 13 6.53 -19.59 -5.96
N ALA A 14 6.98 -20.59 -5.19
CA ALA A 14 8.29 -20.59 -4.55
C ALA A 14 9.00 -21.94 -4.73
N SER A 15 10.32 -21.91 -4.91
CA SER A 15 11.12 -23.12 -5.08
C SER A 15 11.30 -23.87 -3.76
N VAL A 16 11.01 -25.18 -3.77
CA VAL A 16 11.19 -26.07 -2.61
C VAL A 16 12.64 -26.05 -2.11
N SER A 17 13.63 -26.03 -3.01
CA SER A 17 15.04 -26.02 -2.62
C SER A 17 15.42 -24.75 -1.85
N GLN A 18 14.80 -23.62 -2.19
CA GLN A 18 15.04 -22.36 -1.48
C GLN A 18 14.35 -22.34 -0.11
N LEU A 19 13.18 -22.97 0.04
CA LEU A 19 12.52 -23.07 1.34
C LEU A 19 13.28 -23.99 2.30
N ILE A 20 13.71 -25.17 1.82
CA ILE A 20 14.35 -26.19 2.67
C ILE A 20 15.81 -25.85 2.96
N PHE A 21 16.60 -25.54 1.93
CA PHE A 21 18.06 -25.42 2.08
C PHE A 21 18.55 -23.99 2.33
N LYS A 22 17.69 -22.99 2.15
CA LYS A 22 18.02 -21.58 2.44
C LYS A 22 17.13 -20.94 3.51
N ASP A 23 16.24 -21.72 4.14
CA ASP A 23 15.26 -21.26 5.14
C ASP A 23 14.53 -19.96 4.73
N LEU A 24 14.12 -19.88 3.45
CA LEU A 24 13.41 -18.69 2.99
C LEU A 24 12.01 -18.63 3.61
N LYS A 25 11.69 -17.48 4.21
CA LYS A 25 10.38 -17.21 4.81
C LYS A 25 9.51 -16.40 3.86
N LEU A 26 8.33 -16.94 3.54
CA LEU A 26 7.27 -16.24 2.81
C LEU A 26 6.15 -15.90 3.78
N ARG A 27 5.77 -14.62 3.84
CA ARG A 27 4.74 -14.13 4.76
C ARG A 27 3.75 -13.22 4.05
N GLY A 28 2.48 -13.33 4.44
CA GLY A 28 1.47 -12.33 4.12
C GLY A 28 1.53 -11.18 5.11
N PHE A 29 1.23 -9.97 4.64
CA PHE A 29 1.00 -8.80 5.50
C PHE A 29 -0.32 -8.14 5.13
N TRP A 30 -1.16 -7.88 6.13
CA TRP A 30 -2.44 -7.24 5.96
C TRP A 30 -2.60 -6.10 6.97
N LEU A 31 -2.53 -4.86 6.47
CA LEU A 31 -2.51 -3.67 7.32
C LEU A 31 -3.79 -3.54 8.19
N SER A 32 -4.96 -3.88 7.67
CA SER A 32 -6.22 -3.79 8.45
C SER A 32 -6.22 -4.77 9.62
N GLN A 33 -5.73 -5.99 9.42
CA GLN A 33 -5.57 -6.97 10.50
C GLN A 33 -4.51 -6.51 11.50
N TRP A 34 -3.36 -6.03 11.03
CA TRP A 34 -2.33 -5.47 11.89
C TRP A 34 -2.88 -4.34 12.78
N LYS A 35 -3.67 -3.40 12.21
CA LYS A 35 -4.32 -2.33 12.98
C LYS A 35 -5.31 -2.86 14.02
N LYS A 36 -6.02 -3.95 13.74
CA LYS A 36 -6.96 -4.57 14.68
C LYS A 36 -6.23 -5.24 15.85
N ASP A 37 -5.07 -5.83 15.59
CA ASP A 37 -4.29 -6.58 16.57
C ASP A 37 -3.42 -5.68 17.46
N HIS A 38 -3.26 -4.40 17.11
CA HIS A 38 -2.42 -3.44 17.81
C HIS A 38 -3.24 -2.32 18.44
N SER A 39 -2.71 -1.75 19.52
CA SER A 39 -3.34 -0.62 20.20
C SER A 39 -3.35 0.65 19.35
N PRO A 40 -4.30 1.58 19.59
CA PRO A 40 -4.28 2.90 18.97
C PRO A 40 -2.96 3.66 19.20
N ALA A 41 -2.29 3.45 20.34
CA ALA A 41 -0.99 4.05 20.66
C ALA A 41 0.11 3.58 19.70
N GLN A 42 0.20 2.27 19.44
CA GLN A 42 1.16 1.70 18.49
C GLN A 42 0.90 2.18 17.05
N PHE A 43 -0.37 2.31 16.65
CA PHE A 43 -0.68 2.89 15.34
C PHE A 43 -0.30 4.38 15.27
N LYS A 44 -0.51 5.15 16.34
CA LYS A 44 -0.09 6.54 16.42
C LYS A 44 1.43 6.69 16.33
N GLU A 45 2.19 5.83 17.01
CA GLU A 45 3.65 5.82 16.94
C GLU A 45 4.17 5.59 15.51
N LEU A 46 3.54 4.65 14.78
CA LEU A 46 3.82 4.43 13.36
C LEU A 46 3.57 5.71 12.54
N ILE A 47 2.43 6.37 12.74
CA ILE A 47 2.10 7.61 12.02
C ILE A 47 3.11 8.73 12.34
N VAL A 48 3.47 8.93 13.60
CA VAL A 48 4.47 9.94 14.01
C VAL A 48 5.82 9.68 13.34
N THR A 49 6.23 8.41 13.27
CA THR A 49 7.47 8.01 12.58
C THR A 49 7.42 8.39 11.09
N LEU A 50 6.31 8.09 10.40
CA LEU A 50 6.12 8.46 9.00
C LEU A 50 6.11 9.98 8.79
N CYS A 51 5.43 10.74 9.65
CA CYS A 51 5.46 12.21 9.62
C CYS A 51 6.88 12.76 9.76
N GLY A 52 7.70 12.15 10.62
CA GLY A 52 9.11 12.50 10.77
C GLY A 52 9.96 12.20 9.52
N LEU A 53 9.59 11.22 8.69
CA LEU A 53 10.24 10.97 7.41
C LEU A 53 9.79 11.99 6.34
N ILE A 54 8.51 12.35 6.34
CA ILE A 54 7.94 13.37 5.44
C ILE A 54 8.59 14.72 5.70
N SER A 55 8.70 15.14 6.97
CA SER A 55 9.31 16.42 7.33
C SER A 55 10.79 16.53 6.95
N ARG A 56 11.49 15.38 6.85
CA ARG A 56 12.87 15.28 6.39
C ARG A 56 13.00 15.11 4.87
N GLY A 57 11.90 15.08 4.13
CA GLY A 57 11.90 14.83 2.68
C GLY A 57 12.31 13.40 2.28
N GLN A 58 12.40 12.47 3.23
CA GLN A 58 12.75 11.06 2.99
C GLN A 58 11.54 10.23 2.53
N LEU A 59 10.34 10.77 2.70
CA LEU A 59 9.10 10.17 2.24
C LEU A 59 8.26 11.26 1.54
N THR A 60 8.13 11.16 0.22
CA THR A 60 7.31 12.06 -0.59
C THR A 60 6.11 11.31 -1.15
N ALA A 61 4.98 12.00 -1.28
CA ALA A 61 3.84 11.43 -1.98
C ALA A 61 4.20 11.16 -3.47
N PRO A 62 3.62 10.12 -4.09
CA PRO A 62 3.73 9.94 -5.54
C PRO A 62 2.99 11.08 -6.27
N ALA A 63 3.12 11.14 -7.59
CA ALA A 63 2.33 12.06 -8.40
C ALA A 63 0.83 11.84 -8.15
N CYS A 64 0.11 12.92 -7.86
CA CYS A 64 -1.31 12.90 -7.53
C CYS A 64 -2.10 13.82 -8.45
N SER A 65 -3.30 13.37 -8.82
CA SER A 65 -4.28 14.17 -9.56
C SER A 65 -5.47 14.41 -8.65
N GLU A 66 -5.77 15.68 -8.36
CA GLU A 66 -6.92 16.07 -7.56
C GLU A 66 -8.16 16.13 -8.46
N VAL A 67 -9.24 15.48 -8.03
CA VAL A 67 -10.50 15.38 -8.78
C VAL A 67 -11.66 15.72 -7.83
N PRO A 68 -12.52 16.70 -8.15
CA PRO A 68 -13.70 16.98 -7.34
C PRO A 68 -14.57 15.74 -7.17
N LEU A 69 -15.23 15.59 -6.01
CA LEU A 69 -16.08 14.42 -5.74
C LEU A 69 -17.19 14.25 -6.80
N GLN A 70 -17.67 15.35 -7.36
CA GLN A 70 -18.68 15.36 -8.43
C GLN A 70 -18.21 14.55 -9.65
N ASP A 71 -16.91 14.53 -9.91
CA ASP A 71 -16.26 13.85 -11.03
C ASP A 71 -15.66 12.49 -10.63
N TYR A 72 -16.14 11.86 -9.55
CA TYR A 72 -15.59 10.60 -9.05
C TYR A 72 -15.55 9.48 -10.10
N GLN A 73 -16.49 9.49 -11.06
CA GLN A 73 -16.54 8.50 -12.14
C GLN A 73 -15.27 8.54 -12.99
N ARG A 74 -14.83 9.74 -13.35
CA ARG A 74 -13.58 9.96 -14.10
C ARG A 74 -12.36 9.51 -13.30
N ALA A 75 -12.33 9.82 -12.00
CA ALA A 75 -11.26 9.36 -11.11
C ALA A 75 -11.22 7.83 -11.00
N LEU A 76 -12.38 7.17 -10.97
CA LEU A 76 -12.48 5.73 -10.90
C LEU A 76 -11.97 5.07 -12.19
N GLU A 77 -12.43 5.53 -13.35
CA GLU A 77 -11.99 5.05 -14.66
C GLU A 77 -10.47 5.15 -14.82
N ALA A 78 -9.89 6.28 -14.43
CA ALA A 78 -8.45 6.50 -14.46
C ALA A 78 -7.68 5.58 -13.51
N SER A 79 -8.27 5.20 -12.37
CA SER A 79 -7.62 4.37 -11.34
C SER A 79 -7.57 2.88 -11.69
N VAL A 80 -8.42 2.41 -12.62
CA VAL A 80 -8.51 0.99 -13.00
C VAL A 80 -7.64 0.67 -14.22
N GLN A 81 -7.16 1.68 -14.96
CA GLN A 81 -6.31 1.46 -16.12
C GLN A 81 -4.98 0.79 -15.73
N PRO A 82 -4.45 -0.12 -16.58
CA PRO A 82 -3.08 -0.58 -16.43
C PRO A 82 -2.11 0.60 -16.47
N PHE A 83 -1.05 0.56 -15.65
CA PHE A 83 0.01 1.57 -15.62
C PHE A 83 -0.46 3.00 -15.27
N VAL A 84 -1.23 3.14 -14.19
CA VAL A 84 -1.64 4.46 -13.66
C VAL A 84 -0.42 5.30 -13.27
N SER A 85 -0.26 6.47 -13.90
CA SER A 85 0.85 7.40 -13.67
C SER A 85 0.65 8.34 -12.48
N SER A 86 -0.60 8.59 -12.08
CA SER A 86 -0.94 9.48 -10.97
C SER A 86 -2.05 8.91 -10.10
N LYS A 87 -1.88 9.01 -8.78
CA LYS A 87 -2.89 8.63 -7.81
C LYS A 87 -4.03 9.64 -7.84
N GLN A 88 -5.26 9.18 -8.07
CA GLN A 88 -6.44 10.04 -8.02
C GLN A 88 -6.81 10.33 -6.56
N ILE A 89 -6.93 11.60 -6.19
CA ILE A 89 -7.34 12.08 -4.86
C ILE A 89 -8.65 12.84 -5.02
N LEU A 90 -9.70 12.37 -4.35
CA LEU A 90 -11.00 13.04 -4.37
C LEU A 90 -10.99 14.24 -3.42
N THR A 91 -11.40 15.40 -3.93
CA THR A 91 -11.51 16.65 -3.17
C THR A 91 -12.97 17.11 -3.09
N MET A 92 -13.34 17.81 -2.02
CA MET A 92 -14.73 18.23 -1.72
C MET A 92 -14.99 19.69 -2.10
N CYS A 93 -14.22 20.24 -3.05
CA CYS A 93 -14.31 21.63 -3.48
C CYS A 93 -15.50 21.88 -4.40
#